data_AF-I1P0K1-F1
#
_entry.id   AF-I1P0K1-F1
#
_cell.length_a   1.000
_cell.length_b   1.000
_cell.length_c   1.000
_cell.angle_alpha   90.00
_cell.angle_beta   90.00
_cell.angle_gamma   90.00
#
_symmetry.space_group_name_H-M   'P 1'
#
loop_
_entity.id
_entity.type
_entity.pdbx_description
1 polymer ?
#
loop_
_entity_poly.entity_id
_entity_poly.type
_entity_poly.pdbx_seq_one_letter_code
_entity_poly.pdbx_strand_id
1 'polypeptide(L)'
;MAPPRFPPSSSAARLPPRSTPPEPRPSPPAAAAGAAALAPGSLEEVLLQAAFDGNLRLVRKMARVLDEGDGRRLGDKVGAVKDSNGVRALHLAAGRGSLPVCGYLLEELRVDIDAVEDRGETALTFAINSGNADMVRYLLDHGADTEKLNNDGLTVLHFASGEGV
;
A
#
# COMPACT_ATOMS: atom_id res chain seq x y z
N MET A 1 -48.22 -39.86 49.17
CA MET A 1 -46.75 -39.81 49.36
C MET A 1 -46.13 -40.49 48.15
N ALA A 2 -45.77 -39.69 47.14
CA ALA A 2 -45.20 -40.13 45.85
C ALA A 2 -43.92 -39.29 45.60
N PRO A 3 -42.83 -39.86 45.07
CA PRO A 3 -41.54 -39.18 45.01
C PRO A 3 -41.49 -38.11 43.91
N PRO A 4 -40.71 -37.03 44.09
CA PRO A 4 -40.54 -36.00 43.07
C PRO A 4 -39.65 -36.51 41.92
N ARG A 5 -40.17 -36.45 40.68
CA ARG A 5 -39.39 -36.67 39.46
C ARG A 5 -38.84 -35.34 38.97
N PHE A 6 -37.63 -34.99 39.39
CA PHE A 6 -36.83 -33.96 38.71
C PHE A 6 -35.96 -34.64 37.64
N PRO A 7 -35.96 -34.17 36.38
CA PRO A 7 -34.99 -34.63 35.40
C PRO A 7 -33.60 -34.05 35.72
N PRO A 8 -32.51 -34.77 35.39
CA PRO A 8 -31.16 -34.24 35.56
C PRO A 8 -30.93 -33.06 34.61
N SER A 9 -30.39 -31.96 35.15
CA SER A 9 -29.86 -30.82 34.39
C SER A 9 -28.88 -31.31 33.34
N SER A 10 -29.32 -31.32 32.07
CA SER A 10 -28.48 -31.52 30.91
C SER A 10 -27.65 -30.26 30.69
N SER A 11 -26.61 -30.09 31.51
CA SER A 11 -25.58 -29.08 31.33
C SER A 11 -24.61 -29.55 30.27
N ALA A 12 -24.96 -29.31 29.01
CA ALA A 12 -24.01 -29.25 27.92
C ALA A 12 -24.59 -28.34 26.85
N ALA A 13 -24.58 -27.04 27.13
CA ALA A 13 -24.69 -26.02 26.09
C ALA A 13 -23.58 -26.33 25.06
N ARG A 14 -24.00 -26.93 23.95
CA ARG A 14 -23.17 -27.14 22.77
C ARG A 14 -22.87 -25.77 22.20
N LEU A 15 -21.81 -25.15 22.69
CA LEU A 15 -21.19 -23.99 22.06
C LEU A 15 -20.94 -24.37 20.59
N PRO A 16 -21.31 -23.53 19.61
CA PRO A 16 -20.86 -23.77 18.24
C PRO A 16 -19.33 -23.84 18.25
N PRO A 17 -18.71 -24.71 17.42
CA PRO A 17 -17.26 -24.70 17.31
C PRO A 17 -16.85 -23.27 16.97
N ARG A 18 -15.93 -22.72 17.78
CA ARG A 18 -15.23 -21.47 17.49
C ARG A 18 -14.89 -21.49 16.00
N SER A 19 -15.45 -20.56 15.24
CA SER A 19 -14.97 -20.25 13.91
C SER A 19 -13.46 -20.11 14.03
N THR A 20 -12.74 -21.07 13.48
CA THR A 20 -11.29 -20.96 13.33
C THR A 20 -11.04 -19.61 12.67
N PRO A 21 -10.18 -18.74 13.22
CA PRO A 21 -9.78 -17.56 12.46
C PRO A 21 -9.31 -18.05 11.09
N PRO A 22 -9.62 -17.33 10.00
CA PRO A 22 -9.15 -17.73 8.67
C PRO A 22 -7.65 -17.99 8.77
N GLU A 23 -7.20 -19.18 8.36
CA GLU A 23 -5.79 -19.51 8.31
C GLU A 23 -5.05 -18.33 7.66
N PRO A 24 -3.91 -17.87 8.22
CA PRO A 24 -3.05 -16.96 7.50
C PRO A 24 -2.64 -17.69 6.22
N ARG A 25 -3.24 -17.28 5.10
CA ARG A 25 -2.78 -17.70 3.78
C ARG A 25 -1.29 -17.39 3.75
N PRO A 26 -0.45 -18.29 3.18
CA PRO A 26 0.97 -18.05 3.13
C PRO A 26 1.20 -16.65 2.56
N SER A 27 1.81 -15.79 3.37
CA SER A 27 2.23 -14.46 2.96
C SER A 27 2.97 -14.62 1.64
N PRO A 28 2.57 -13.95 0.54
CA PRO A 28 3.40 -13.94 -0.64
C PRO A 28 4.78 -13.41 -0.22
N PRO A 29 5.87 -13.97 -0.76
CA PRO A 29 7.21 -13.60 -0.32
C PRO A 29 7.38 -12.08 -0.46
N ALA A 30 7.70 -11.45 0.66
CA ALA A 30 8.36 -10.15 0.67
C ALA A 30 9.54 -10.23 -0.31
N ALA A 31 9.70 -9.18 -1.12
CA ALA A 31 10.73 -9.03 -2.14
C ALA A 31 10.58 -9.88 -3.43
N ALA A 32 9.84 -9.31 -4.37
CA ALA A 32 10.32 -9.19 -5.75
C ALA A 32 9.85 -7.81 -6.23
N ALA A 33 10.60 -6.73 -6.15
CA ALA A 33 11.81 -6.55 -6.94
C ALA A 33 11.70 -7.20 -8.34
N GLY A 34 10.57 -6.98 -9.03
CA GLY A 34 10.64 -6.85 -10.50
C GLY A 34 11.17 -5.44 -10.75
N ALA A 35 12.37 -5.18 -11.26
CA ALA A 35 13.07 -5.90 -12.32
C ALA A 35 12.14 -6.29 -13.47
N ALA A 36 11.13 -5.46 -13.75
CA ALA A 36 10.55 -5.36 -15.08
C ALA A 36 11.54 -4.58 -15.95
N ALA A 37 12.63 -5.26 -16.32
CA ALA A 37 13.37 -4.89 -17.51
C ALA A 37 12.45 -5.21 -18.70
N LEU A 38 11.72 -4.24 -19.25
CA LEU A 38 11.15 -4.39 -20.60
C LEU A 38 10.77 -3.04 -21.25
N ALA A 39 11.69 -2.59 -22.12
CA ALA A 39 11.65 -1.45 -23.07
C ALA A 39 11.97 -0.04 -22.52
N PRO A 40 13.21 0.47 -22.68
CA PRO A 40 13.51 1.87 -22.40
C PRO A 40 12.97 2.77 -23.52
N GLY A 41 11.96 3.60 -23.25
CA GLY A 41 11.51 4.56 -24.26
C GLY A 41 10.62 5.70 -23.77
N SER A 42 9.82 5.47 -22.73
CA SER A 42 8.79 6.42 -22.27
C SER A 42 9.31 7.34 -21.16
N LEU A 43 9.08 8.65 -21.27
CA LEU A 43 9.50 9.61 -20.23
C LEU A 43 8.83 9.35 -18.87
N GLU A 44 7.59 8.87 -18.93
CA GLU A 44 6.78 8.38 -17.80
C GLU A 44 7.46 7.20 -17.08
N GLU A 45 8.05 6.29 -17.83
CA GLU A 45 8.69 5.09 -17.30
C GLU A 45 10.03 5.41 -16.65
N VAL A 46 10.80 6.33 -17.25
CA VAL A 46 12.02 6.85 -16.64
C VAL A 46 11.71 7.59 -15.32
N LEU A 47 10.56 8.26 -15.23
CA LEU A 47 10.09 8.88 -13.99
C LEU A 47 9.77 7.81 -12.92
N LEU A 48 9.06 6.73 -13.27
CA LEU A 48 8.78 5.62 -12.35
C LEU A 48 10.07 4.96 -11.86
N GLN A 49 10.99 4.67 -12.78
CA GLN A 49 12.30 4.11 -12.45
C GLN A 49 13.09 5.06 -11.52
N ALA A 50 13.07 6.37 -11.79
CA ALA A 50 13.72 7.35 -10.94
C ALA A 50 13.12 7.40 -9.52
N ALA A 51 11.81 7.23 -9.39
CA ALA A 51 11.11 7.20 -8.11
C ALA A 51 11.48 5.92 -7.32
N PHE A 52 11.51 4.77 -8.00
CA PHE A 52 12.01 3.51 -7.45
C PHE A 52 13.47 3.65 -7.01
N ASP A 53 14.33 4.19 -7.86
CA ASP A 53 15.74 4.45 -7.56
C ASP A 53 15.96 5.59 -6.56
N GLY A 54 14.90 6.24 -6.08
CA GLY A 54 15.00 7.30 -5.07
C GLY A 54 15.77 8.51 -5.57
N ASN A 55 15.93 8.64 -6.89
CA ASN A 55 16.74 9.67 -7.52
C ASN A 55 15.91 10.94 -7.72
N LEU A 56 15.79 11.73 -6.66
CA LEU A 56 15.06 13.00 -6.66
C LEU A 56 15.47 13.95 -7.79
N ARG A 57 16.77 13.99 -8.15
CA ARG A 57 17.26 14.85 -9.24
C ARG A 57 16.65 14.46 -10.58
N LEU A 58 16.56 13.15 -10.84
CA LEU A 58 15.98 12.63 -12.08
C LEU A 58 14.45 12.78 -12.07
N VAL A 59 13.78 12.50 -10.94
CA VAL A 59 12.33 12.73 -10.77
C VAL A 59 11.96 14.19 -11.05
N ARG A 60 12.70 15.14 -10.47
CA ARG A 60 12.51 16.59 -10.73
C ARG A 60 12.71 16.94 -12.19
N LYS A 61 13.73 16.37 -12.83
CA LYS A 61 14.00 16.62 -14.24
C LYS A 61 12.85 16.12 -15.11
N MET A 62 12.36 14.90 -14.87
CA MET A 62 11.26 14.33 -15.64
C MET A 62 9.94 15.06 -15.36
N ALA A 63 9.66 15.40 -14.10
CA ALA A 63 8.51 16.23 -13.75
C ALA A 63 8.54 17.57 -14.49
N ARG A 64 9.69 18.25 -14.59
CA ARG A 64 9.80 19.48 -15.39
C ARG A 64 9.60 19.28 -16.89
N VAL A 65 9.92 18.11 -17.43
CA VAL A 65 9.68 17.82 -18.85
C VAL A 65 8.20 17.47 -19.09
N LEU A 66 7.53 16.85 -18.12
CA LEU A 66 6.08 16.63 -18.12
C LEU A 66 5.29 17.93 -17.88
N ASP A 67 5.93 18.92 -17.25
CA ASP A 67 5.42 20.28 -17.11
C ASP A 67 5.58 21.01 -18.44
N GLU A 68 4.66 20.74 -19.37
CA GLU A 68 4.54 21.41 -20.67
C GLU A 68 4.20 22.92 -20.55
N GLY A 69 4.35 23.52 -19.36
CA GLY A 69 4.08 24.93 -19.07
C GLY A 69 2.69 25.20 -18.47
N ASP A 70 1.88 24.18 -18.22
CA ASP A 70 0.53 24.33 -17.68
C ASP A 70 0.51 24.54 -16.16
N GLY A 71 1.54 24.12 -15.42
CA GLY A 71 1.80 24.42 -13.99
C GLY A 71 0.72 24.02 -12.96
N ARG A 72 -0.49 23.68 -13.39
CA ARG A 72 -1.68 23.50 -12.54
C ARG A 72 -2.11 22.04 -12.40
N ARG A 73 -1.50 21.14 -13.17
CA ARG A 73 -1.87 19.71 -13.25
C ARG A 73 -0.67 18.77 -13.24
N LEU A 74 0.51 19.26 -12.86
CA LEU A 74 1.71 18.44 -12.89
C LEU A 74 1.58 17.24 -11.93
N GLY A 75 0.97 17.45 -10.77
CA GLY A 75 0.57 16.40 -9.84
C GLY A 75 -0.32 15.34 -10.44
N ASP A 76 -1.41 15.75 -11.09
CA ASP A 76 -2.34 14.84 -11.74
C ASP A 76 -1.67 14.07 -12.88
N LYS A 77 -0.81 14.73 -13.67
CA LYS A 77 -0.04 14.06 -14.74
C LYS A 77 0.91 13.02 -14.16
N VAL A 78 1.76 13.41 -13.21
CA VAL A 78 2.74 12.53 -12.54
C VAL A 78 2.04 11.41 -11.76
N GLY A 79 0.90 11.69 -11.13
CA GLY A 79 0.07 10.72 -10.43
C GLY A 79 -0.74 9.81 -11.37
N ALA A 80 -1.01 10.25 -12.59
CA ALA A 80 -1.61 9.39 -13.62
C ALA A 80 -0.59 8.42 -14.24
N VAL A 81 0.71 8.76 -14.16
CA VAL A 81 1.79 7.86 -14.61
C VAL A 81 1.77 6.59 -13.77
N LYS A 82 1.50 5.48 -14.45
CA LYS A 82 1.45 4.14 -13.86
C LYS A 82 2.07 3.12 -14.80
N ASP A 83 2.66 2.09 -14.22
CA ASP A 83 3.15 0.92 -14.95
C ASP A 83 1.98 0.00 -15.33
N SER A 84 2.29 -1.06 -16.08
CA SER A 84 1.46 -2.21 -16.43
C SER A 84 0.71 -2.87 -15.27
N ASN A 85 1.18 -2.70 -14.02
CA ASN A 85 0.54 -3.19 -12.80
C ASN A 85 -0.25 -2.10 -12.04
N GLY A 86 -0.45 -0.92 -12.63
CA GLY A 86 -1.11 0.21 -11.97
C GLY A 86 -0.24 0.92 -10.93
N VAL A 87 1.00 0.49 -10.76
CA VAL A 87 1.96 1.01 -9.79
C VAL A 87 2.44 2.39 -10.24
N ARG A 88 2.38 3.36 -9.31
CA ARG A 88 2.75 4.77 -9.56
C ARG A 88 4.04 5.15 -8.85
N ALA A 89 4.58 6.32 -9.18
CA ALA A 89 5.80 6.86 -8.56
C ALA A 89 5.74 6.86 -7.02
N LEU A 90 4.59 7.21 -6.44
CA LEU A 90 4.41 7.25 -4.98
C LEU A 90 4.51 5.86 -4.34
N HIS A 91 3.89 4.84 -4.95
CA HIS A 91 3.98 3.45 -4.48
C HIS A 91 5.43 2.95 -4.45
N LEU A 92 6.17 3.20 -5.54
CA LEU A 92 7.57 2.81 -5.66
C LEU A 92 8.45 3.54 -4.65
N ALA A 93 8.26 4.86 -4.48
CA ALA A 93 9.02 5.66 -3.53
C ALA A 93 8.74 5.24 -2.07
N ALA A 94 7.47 4.93 -1.76
CA ALA A 94 7.05 4.47 -0.44
C ALA A 94 7.61 3.08 -0.11
N GLY A 95 7.51 2.12 -1.03
CA GLY A 95 8.09 0.78 -0.87
C GLY A 95 9.62 0.78 -0.81
N ARG A 96 10.27 1.78 -1.42
CA ARG A 96 11.72 2.00 -1.29
C ARG A 96 12.10 2.63 0.06
N GLY A 97 11.18 3.32 0.72
CA GLY A 97 11.49 4.15 1.90
C GLY A 97 12.16 5.49 1.55
N SER A 98 12.01 5.99 0.32
CA SER A 98 12.66 7.24 -0.11
C SER A 98 11.86 8.48 0.29
N LEU A 99 12.06 8.96 1.52
CA LEU A 99 11.41 10.18 2.05
C LEU A 99 11.56 11.41 1.15
N PRO A 100 12.75 11.71 0.57
CA PRO A 100 12.92 12.91 -0.27
C PRO A 100 12.05 12.87 -1.53
N VAL A 101 11.84 11.67 -2.09
CA VAL A 101 11.02 11.50 -3.30
C VAL A 101 9.54 11.54 -2.93
N CYS A 102 9.13 10.85 -1.86
CA CYS A 102 7.74 10.92 -1.37
C CYS A 102 7.34 12.36 -1.02
N GLY A 103 8.20 13.10 -0.32
CA GLY A 103 7.90 14.50 0.00
C GLY A 103 7.83 15.40 -1.21
N TYR A 104 8.69 15.20 -2.21
CA TYR A 104 8.55 15.91 -3.48
C TYR A 104 7.21 15.60 -4.19
N LEU A 105 6.78 14.33 -4.19
CA LEU A 105 5.52 13.91 -4.81
C LEU A 105 4.27 14.46 -4.07
N LEU A 106 4.29 14.50 -2.75
CA LEU A 106 3.13 14.91 -1.94
C LEU A 106 3.10 16.42 -1.69
N GLU A 107 4.24 17.04 -1.42
CA GLU A 107 4.32 18.46 -1.06
C GLU A 107 4.41 19.37 -2.29
N GLU A 108 5.29 19.05 -3.24
CA GLU A 108 5.47 19.88 -4.44
C GLU A 108 4.47 19.53 -5.54
N LEU A 109 4.29 18.24 -5.80
CA LEU A 109 3.41 17.78 -6.88
C LEU A 109 1.95 17.63 -6.45
N ARG A 110 1.65 17.50 -5.15
CA ARG A 110 0.26 17.28 -4.65
C ARG A 110 -0.41 16.05 -5.28
N VAL A 111 0.36 14.98 -5.47
CA VAL A 111 -0.17 13.69 -5.95
C VAL A 111 -1.14 13.10 -4.92
N ASP A 112 -2.16 12.39 -5.39
CA ASP A 112 -3.09 11.66 -4.53
C ASP A 112 -2.36 10.60 -3.71
N ILE A 113 -2.40 10.75 -2.37
CA ILE A 113 -1.76 9.84 -1.42
C ILE A 113 -2.49 8.50 -1.31
N ASP A 114 -3.80 8.52 -1.57
CA ASP A 114 -4.67 7.35 -1.48
C ASP A 114 -4.85 6.69 -2.85
N ALA A 115 -4.05 7.07 -3.85
CA ALA A 115 -4.03 6.38 -5.12
C ALA A 115 -3.76 4.89 -4.89
N VAL A 116 -4.51 4.04 -5.60
CA VAL A 116 -4.40 2.58 -5.52
C VAL A 116 -3.84 2.00 -6.82
N GLU A 117 -2.98 1.00 -6.70
CA GLU A 117 -2.56 0.19 -7.86
C GLU A 117 -3.62 -0.86 -8.24
N ASP A 118 -3.34 -1.71 -9.23
CA ASP A 118 -4.36 -2.59 -9.83
C ASP A 118 -4.86 -3.69 -8.87
N ARG A 119 -4.12 -4.04 -7.81
CA ARG A 119 -4.55 -4.93 -6.71
C ARG A 119 -5.26 -4.17 -5.57
N GLY A 120 -5.45 -2.86 -5.69
CA GLY A 120 -6.10 -2.04 -4.67
C GLY A 120 -5.20 -1.64 -3.51
N GLU A 121 -3.89 -1.84 -3.59
CA GLU A 121 -2.93 -1.46 -2.56
C GLU A 121 -2.57 0.03 -2.66
N THR A 122 -2.36 0.68 -1.52
CA THR A 122 -1.95 2.09 -1.42
C THR A 122 -0.45 2.21 -1.17
N ALA A 123 0.10 3.42 -1.36
CA ALA A 123 1.49 3.71 -1.02
C ALA A 123 1.83 3.39 0.45
N LEU A 124 0.85 3.52 1.36
CA LEU A 124 1.00 3.18 2.77
C LEU A 124 1.25 1.67 2.99
N THR A 125 0.51 0.82 2.28
CA THR A 125 0.72 -0.64 2.32
C THR A 125 2.12 -1.03 1.83
N PHE A 126 2.60 -0.37 0.77
CA PHE A 126 3.97 -0.56 0.27
C PHE A 126 5.02 -0.16 1.32
N ALA A 127 4.83 0.96 2.02
CA ALA A 127 5.72 1.39 3.09
C ALA A 127 5.75 0.38 4.25
N ILE A 128 4.62 -0.20 4.63
CA ILE A 128 4.52 -1.23 5.67
C ILE A 128 5.22 -2.51 5.24
N ASN A 129 4.96 -3.00 4.03
CA ASN A 129 5.61 -4.20 3.49
C ASN A 129 7.14 -4.05 3.36
N SER A 130 7.63 -2.81 3.30
CA SER A 130 9.06 -2.51 3.31
C SER A 130 9.68 -2.46 4.71
N GLY A 131 8.87 -2.53 5.78
CA GLY A 131 9.30 -2.39 7.17
C GLY A 131 9.76 -0.97 7.55
N ASN A 132 9.56 0.03 6.69
CA ASN A 132 10.03 1.40 6.91
C ASN A 132 9.06 2.21 7.77
N ALA A 133 9.13 2.05 9.10
CA ALA A 133 8.28 2.75 10.05
C ALA A 133 8.29 4.29 9.90
N ASP A 134 9.44 4.89 9.55
CA ASP A 134 9.54 6.34 9.32
C ASP A 134 8.74 6.79 8.09
N MET A 135 8.73 5.98 7.03
CA MET A 135 7.93 6.24 5.83
C MET A 135 6.43 6.10 6.12
N VAL A 136 6.06 5.07 6.89
CA VAL A 136 4.67 4.87 7.32
C VAL A 136 4.19 6.07 8.12
N ARG A 137 4.97 6.53 9.11
CA ARG A 137 4.66 7.74 9.87
C ARG A 137 4.52 8.97 8.97
N TYR A 138 5.44 9.15 8.04
CA TYR A 138 5.39 10.27 7.10
C TYR A 138 4.09 10.27 6.29
N LEU A 139 3.69 9.14 5.70
CA LEU A 139 2.45 9.04 4.93
C LEU A 139 1.20 9.28 5.81
N LEU A 140 1.20 8.79 7.05
CA LEU A 140 0.11 9.04 8.01
C LEU A 140 0.01 10.51 8.43
N ASP A 141 1.15 11.17 8.67
CA ASP A 141 1.22 12.60 9.00
C ASP A 141 0.69 13.46 7.84
N HIS A 142 0.81 12.96 6.60
CA HIS A 142 0.25 13.56 5.39
C HIS A 142 -1.22 13.19 5.12
N GLY A 143 -1.85 12.38 5.98
CA GLY A 143 -3.28 12.06 5.91
C GLY A 143 -3.64 10.83 5.08
N ALA A 144 -2.71 9.89 4.88
CA ALA A 144 -3.02 8.63 4.20
C ALA A 144 -4.11 7.82 4.93
N ASP A 145 -5.04 7.24 4.17
CA ASP A 145 -6.13 6.43 4.72
C ASP A 145 -5.66 5.02 5.11
N THR A 146 -5.79 4.68 6.40
CA THR A 146 -5.48 3.35 6.95
C THR A 146 -6.62 2.35 6.84
N GLU A 147 -7.84 2.82 6.66
CA GLU A 147 -9.05 2.00 6.62
C GLU A 147 -9.35 1.51 5.20
N LYS A 148 -8.58 1.96 4.22
CA LYS A 148 -8.75 1.60 2.82
C LYS A 148 -8.50 0.09 2.63
N LEU A 149 -9.50 -0.56 2.03
CA LEU A 149 -9.49 -1.98 1.72
C LEU A 149 -8.89 -2.19 0.33
N ASN A 150 -7.93 -3.12 0.22
CA ASN A 150 -7.46 -3.59 -1.09
C ASN A 150 -8.49 -4.53 -1.75
N ASN A 151 -8.19 -5.04 -2.94
CA ASN A 151 -9.11 -5.95 -3.65
C ASN A 151 -9.36 -7.27 -2.92
N ASP A 152 -8.48 -7.65 -1.98
CA ASP A 152 -8.65 -8.82 -1.12
C ASP A 152 -9.46 -8.53 0.15
N GLY A 153 -9.92 -7.29 0.35
CA GLY A 153 -10.63 -6.85 1.55
C GLY A 153 -9.72 -6.72 2.78
N LEU A 154 -8.42 -6.54 2.58
CA LEU A 154 -7.43 -6.34 3.63
C LEU A 154 -7.18 -4.84 3.85
N THR A 155 -7.12 -4.44 5.11
CA THR A 155 -6.68 -3.09 5.51
C THR A 155 -5.19 -3.06 5.78
N VAL A 156 -4.65 -1.84 5.83
CA VAL A 156 -3.26 -1.53 6.20
C VAL A 156 -2.85 -2.20 7.52
N LEU A 157 -3.75 -2.28 8.51
CA LEU A 157 -3.51 -2.96 9.78
C LEU A 157 -3.33 -4.47 9.65
N HIS A 158 -3.96 -5.11 8.67
CA HIS A 158 -3.77 -6.54 8.41
C HIS A 158 -2.33 -6.81 7.94
N PHE A 159 -1.78 -5.93 7.10
CA PHE A 159 -0.38 -6.00 6.66
C PHE A 159 0.59 -5.72 7.81
N ALA A 160 0.32 -4.70 8.64
CA ALA A 160 1.16 -4.37 9.80
C ALA A 160 1.15 -5.47 10.87
N SER A 161 0.04 -6.22 11.01
CA SER A 161 -0.08 -7.33 11.97
C SER A 161 0.59 -8.62 11.48
N GLY A 162 0.83 -8.77 10.18
CA GLY A 162 1.52 -9.92 9.58
C GLY A 162 3.03 -9.90 9.77
N GLU A 163 3.62 -8.72 10.01
CA GLU A 163 5.06 -8.51 10.27
C GLU A 163 5.36 -8.35 11.78
N GLY A 164 4.54 -8.94 12.65
CA GLY A 164 4.84 -9.07 14.08
C GLY A 164 5.83 -10.20 14.34
N VAL A 165 7.13 -9.91 14.36
CA VAL A 165 8.18 -10.76 14.96
C VAL A 165 8.32 -10.53 16.46
#